data_AF-A0A7V9B5S6-F1
#
_entry.id   AF-A0A7V9B5S6-F1
#
_cell.length_a   1.000
_cell.length_b   1.000
_cell.length_c   1.000
_cell.angle_alpha   90.00
_cell.angle_beta   90.00
_cell.angle_gamma   90.00
#
_symmetry.space_group_name_H-M   'P 1'
#
loop_
_entity.id
_entity.type
_entity.pdbx_description
1 polymer ?
#
loop_
_entity_poly.entity_id
_entity_poly.type
_entity_poly.pdbx_seq_one_letter_code
_entity_poly.pdbx_strand_id
1 'polypeptide(L)'
;MASATGAGRVGDPDADLEGSLADWRRYRRRQRLAEVHWVDALYSAYLTAILAGAAILAGSSAIGDTPVTDTTGVVAAGPRWIGAGVAVLLAMGLRSGSRGGPLALDRADVRHVLLSPVDRTTSLRGPALHQLRFLAFGGGVVGVVGGVLADRRLPGNGAAWAASAGLAVLVAVVLAHGAALLAAGLRLPVWLTNAVSLVLVGWCIGDVVTEGAWRAPGRLVGGIALWPLRFEAVDAATIALAAAAAIGGIMVIGGVSIERLERRSRLVGQLRFAATLQDVRTVVVLRRQLSQERPRSRPWLPLPLPRHRLPVFVRDVRSLLRWPVGRVLRLGLLAAVAGFAARGAWDGTTPLLIVVGLALFLAGLDAAEPLGQELDHPSLRDSVPVAPGWVHIRHLPAVLVVSLGVAAVAAAVAVAVDPQDGAL
;
A
#
# COMPACT_ATOMS: atom_id res chain seq x y z
N MET A 1 48.40 47.10 -1.84
CA MET A 1 47.86 46.67 -0.53
C MET A 1 46.51 46.01 -0.74
N ALA A 2 46.33 44.84 -0.13
CA ALA A 2 45.10 44.03 -0.03
C ALA A 2 44.65 43.24 -1.27
N SER A 3 45.33 42.11 -1.54
CA SER A 3 44.73 40.94 -2.18
C SER A 3 44.00 40.12 -1.11
N ALA A 4 42.67 40.22 -1.07
CA ALA A 4 41.83 39.32 -0.28
C ALA A 4 41.66 38.01 -1.07
N THR A 5 42.55 37.04 -0.80
CA THR A 5 42.34 35.65 -1.18
C THR A 5 41.15 35.11 -0.39
N GLY A 6 40.02 34.95 -1.08
CA GLY A 6 38.90 34.17 -0.61
C GLY A 6 39.31 32.71 -0.47
N ALA A 7 39.90 32.38 0.69
CA ALA A 7 40.03 31.01 1.13
C ALA A 7 38.62 30.45 1.28
N GLY A 8 38.18 29.68 0.29
CA GLY A 8 37.09 28.74 0.49
C GLY A 8 37.46 27.93 1.73
N ARG A 9 36.64 28.01 2.78
CA ARG A 9 36.76 27.11 3.93
C ARG A 9 36.55 25.70 3.41
N VAL A 10 37.65 25.05 2.99
CA VAL A 10 37.73 23.61 2.92
C VAL A 10 37.41 23.16 4.33
N GLY A 11 36.31 22.44 4.50
CA GLY A 11 35.94 21.87 5.79
C GLY A 11 37.14 21.12 6.36
N ASP A 12 37.33 21.23 7.67
CA ASP A 12 38.38 20.48 8.38
C ASP A 12 38.31 19.00 7.94
N PRO A 13 39.35 18.47 7.27
CA PRO A 13 39.35 17.10 6.75
C PRO A 13 39.24 16.06 7.86
N ASP A 14 39.54 16.46 9.11
CA ASP A 14 39.47 15.63 10.30
C ASP A 14 38.15 15.81 11.09
N ALA A 15 37.25 16.69 10.64
CA ALA A 15 35.95 16.84 11.28
C ALA A 15 35.09 15.58 11.06
N ASP A 16 34.76 14.90 12.15
CA ASP A 16 33.78 13.80 12.14
C ASP A 16 32.36 14.34 11.90
N LEU A 17 32.07 14.59 10.63
CA LEU A 17 30.76 15.08 10.17
C LEU A 17 29.66 14.05 10.41
N GLU A 18 29.98 12.75 10.38
CA GLU A 18 29.02 11.67 10.64
C GLU A 18 28.64 11.63 12.12
N GLY A 19 29.61 11.69 13.02
CA GLY A 19 29.41 11.83 14.46
C GLY A 19 28.64 13.09 14.81
N SER A 20 28.99 14.22 14.20
CA SER A 20 28.27 15.49 14.39
C SER A 20 26.79 15.40 13.98
N LEU A 21 26.49 14.74 12.84
CA LEU A 21 25.12 14.48 12.41
C LEU A 21 24.39 13.56 13.40
N ALA A 22 25.05 12.51 13.88
CA ALA A 22 24.47 11.58 14.86
C ALA A 22 24.14 12.30 16.17
N ASP A 23 25.03 13.15 16.67
CA ASP A 23 24.83 13.93 17.89
C ASP A 23 23.74 14.97 17.73
N TRP A 24 23.69 15.68 16.60
CA TRP A 24 22.59 16.59 16.30
C TRP A 24 21.24 15.86 16.23
N ARG A 25 21.19 14.66 15.64
CA ARG A 25 19.97 13.82 15.63
C ARG A 25 19.59 13.37 17.02
N ARG A 26 20.54 12.95 17.87
CA ARG A 26 20.29 12.60 19.28
C ARG A 26 19.75 13.81 20.05
N TYR A 27 20.30 14.99 19.82
CA TYR A 27 19.84 16.24 20.41
C TYR A 27 18.42 16.59 19.97
N ARG A 28 18.15 16.64 18.66
CA ARG A 28 16.81 16.90 18.10
C ARG A 28 15.79 15.87 18.57
N ARG A 29 16.21 14.60 18.72
CA ARG A 29 15.37 13.55 19.30
C ARG A 29 15.03 13.87 20.75
N ARG A 30 16.02 14.17 21.59
CA ARG A 30 15.81 14.58 23.00
C ARG A 30 14.89 15.80 23.11
N GLN A 31 15.08 16.81 22.28
CA GLN A 31 14.23 18.01 22.25
C GLN A 31 12.78 17.69 21.85
N ARG A 32 12.57 16.92 20.78
CA ARG A 32 11.23 16.49 20.37
C ARG A 32 10.57 15.58 21.42
N LEU A 33 11.34 14.76 22.13
CA LEU A 33 10.82 13.92 23.22
C LEU A 33 10.40 14.76 24.44
N ALA A 34 10.96 15.96 24.60
CA ALA A 34 10.57 16.91 25.64
C ALA A 34 9.32 17.74 25.26
N GLU A 35 9.11 18.01 23.96
CA GLU A 35 7.97 18.80 23.45
C GLU A 35 6.78 17.95 22.95
N VAL A 36 6.99 16.67 22.66
CA VAL A 36 5.96 15.76 22.10
C VAL A 36 5.86 14.50 22.96
N HIS A 37 4.65 14.21 23.45
CA HIS A 37 4.27 12.94 24.07
C HIS A 37 4.41 11.78 23.06
N TRP A 38 5.64 11.36 22.77
CA TRP A 38 5.92 10.19 21.95
C TRP A 38 5.36 8.90 22.57
N VAL A 39 5.20 8.90 23.90
CA VAL A 39 4.41 7.91 24.63
C VAL A 39 2.99 7.93 24.10
N ASP A 40 2.31 9.08 23.98
CA ASP A 40 0.95 9.14 23.42
C ASP A 40 0.87 8.74 21.95
N ALA A 41 1.91 9.00 21.14
CA ALA A 41 1.92 8.57 19.74
C ALA A 41 2.14 7.06 19.59
N LEU A 42 3.06 6.48 20.37
CA LEU A 42 3.31 5.04 20.39
C LEU A 42 2.14 4.29 21.06
N TYR A 43 1.63 4.86 22.15
CA TYR A 43 0.46 4.41 22.88
C TYR A 43 -0.77 4.49 21.97
N SER A 44 -1.03 5.58 21.26
CA SER A 44 -2.17 5.65 20.32
C SER A 44 -2.02 4.68 19.16
N ALA A 45 -0.83 4.47 18.59
CA ALA A 45 -0.62 3.46 17.55
C ALA A 45 -0.86 2.03 18.09
N TYR A 46 -0.33 1.73 19.27
CA TYR A 46 -0.50 0.42 19.94
C TYR A 46 -1.94 0.20 20.39
N LEU A 47 -2.57 1.20 20.99
CA LEU A 47 -3.97 1.22 21.39
C LEU A 47 -4.88 1.10 20.17
N THR A 48 -4.57 1.77 19.05
CA THR A 48 -5.33 1.61 17.81
C THR A 48 -5.19 0.18 17.28
N ALA A 49 -3.99 -0.40 17.30
CA ALA A 49 -3.78 -1.78 16.87
C ALA A 49 -4.51 -2.79 17.78
N ILE A 50 -4.45 -2.61 19.09
CA ILE A 50 -5.17 -3.42 20.07
C ILE A 50 -6.67 -3.25 19.90
N LEU A 51 -7.19 -2.03 19.85
CA LEU A 51 -8.62 -1.76 19.74
C LEU A 51 -9.17 -2.23 18.40
N ALA A 52 -8.44 -2.04 17.30
CA ALA A 52 -8.82 -2.57 16.00
C ALA A 52 -8.79 -4.10 16.00
N GLY A 53 -7.74 -4.72 16.53
CA GLY A 53 -7.65 -6.17 16.69
C GLY A 53 -8.76 -6.73 17.57
N ALA A 54 -9.03 -6.09 18.70
CA ALA A 54 -10.11 -6.44 19.62
C ALA A 54 -11.48 -6.25 18.97
N ALA A 55 -11.70 -5.18 18.22
CA ALA A 55 -12.95 -4.95 17.48
C ALA A 55 -13.17 -6.01 16.40
N ILE A 56 -12.11 -6.41 15.68
CA ILE A 56 -12.17 -7.50 14.70
C ILE A 56 -12.47 -8.84 15.40
N LEU A 57 -11.78 -9.15 16.50
CA LEU A 57 -11.97 -10.39 17.26
C LEU A 57 -13.34 -10.46 17.93
N ALA A 58 -13.83 -9.34 18.46
CA ALA A 58 -15.16 -9.21 19.07
C ALA A 58 -16.27 -9.32 18.03
N GLY A 59 -16.10 -8.65 16.87
CA GLY A 59 -17.00 -8.78 15.72
C GLY A 59 -17.06 -10.21 15.19
N SER A 60 -15.92 -10.88 15.12
CA SER A 60 -15.83 -12.31 14.78
C SER A 60 -16.57 -13.19 15.81
N SER A 61 -16.38 -12.95 17.12
CA SER A 61 -17.02 -13.77 18.16
C SER A 61 -18.53 -13.58 18.25
N ALA A 62 -19.05 -12.42 17.83
CA ALA A 62 -20.47 -12.13 17.92
C ALA A 62 -21.31 -12.86 16.85
N ILE A 63 -20.69 -13.27 15.73
CA ILE A 63 -21.41 -13.79 14.56
C ILE A 63 -21.16 -15.30 14.37
N GLY A 64 -20.06 -15.83 14.91
CA GLY A 64 -19.71 -17.25 14.84
C GLY A 64 -19.05 -17.61 13.50
N ASP A 65 -18.08 -18.52 13.55
CA ASP A 65 -17.37 -19.03 12.36
C ASP A 65 -17.59 -20.55 12.27
N THR A 66 -17.71 -21.09 11.05
CA THR A 66 -17.90 -22.53 10.84
C THR A 66 -16.56 -23.25 10.68
N PRO A 67 -16.26 -24.28 11.49
CA PRO A 67 -15.00 -25.00 11.41
C PRO A 67 -14.88 -25.77 10.09
N VAL A 68 -13.67 -25.83 9.54
CA VAL A 68 -13.35 -26.57 8.33
C VAL A 68 -13.02 -28.01 8.70
N THR A 69 -13.78 -28.96 8.18
CA THR A 69 -13.63 -30.39 8.51
C THR A 69 -12.60 -31.09 7.61
N ASP A 70 -12.48 -30.65 6.35
CA ASP A 70 -11.50 -31.17 5.40
C ASP A 70 -10.47 -30.09 5.05
N THR A 71 -9.22 -30.32 5.46
CA THR A 71 -8.10 -29.39 5.25
C THR A 71 -7.30 -29.68 3.99
N THR A 72 -7.63 -30.73 3.22
CA THR A 72 -6.86 -31.12 2.02
C THR A 72 -6.84 -30.03 0.96
N GLY A 73 -8.00 -29.42 0.68
CA GLY A 73 -8.11 -28.26 -0.23
C GLY A 73 -7.31 -27.06 0.27
N VAL A 74 -7.41 -26.74 1.56
CA VAL A 74 -6.69 -25.63 2.21
C VAL A 74 -5.17 -25.80 2.07
N VAL A 75 -4.65 -27.01 2.30
CA VAL A 75 -3.21 -27.30 2.17
C VAL A 75 -2.74 -27.25 0.71
N ALA A 76 -3.58 -27.63 -0.25
CA ALA A 76 -3.26 -27.62 -1.66
C ALA A 76 -3.33 -26.22 -2.30
N ALA A 77 -4.34 -25.42 -1.93
CA ALA A 77 -4.65 -24.12 -2.52
C ALA A 77 -4.10 -22.93 -1.74
N GLY A 78 -4.05 -23.01 -0.42
CA GLY A 78 -3.68 -21.91 0.46
C GLY A 78 -2.34 -21.24 0.13
N PRO A 79 -1.25 -22.00 -0.08
CA PRO A 79 0.03 -21.39 -0.41
C PRO A 79 0.00 -20.58 -1.72
N ARG A 80 -0.81 -20.99 -2.70
CA ARG A 80 -0.92 -20.35 -4.02
C ARG A 80 -1.62 -19.00 -3.91
N TRP A 81 -2.76 -18.95 -3.22
CA TRP A 81 -3.52 -17.73 -3.00
C TRP A 81 -2.76 -16.70 -2.16
N ILE A 82 -2.15 -17.14 -1.05
CA ILE A 82 -1.32 -16.25 -0.22
C ILE A 82 -0.12 -15.77 -1.03
N GLY A 83 0.52 -16.64 -1.81
CA GLY A 83 1.63 -16.29 -2.69
C GLY A 83 1.27 -15.24 -3.75
N ALA A 84 0.06 -15.32 -4.33
CA ALA A 84 -0.45 -14.31 -5.26
C ALA A 84 -0.63 -12.94 -4.57
N GLY A 85 -1.16 -12.92 -3.34
CA GLY A 85 -1.24 -11.69 -2.53
C GLY A 85 0.13 -11.09 -2.24
N VAL A 86 1.12 -11.91 -1.89
CA VAL A 86 2.51 -11.49 -1.68
C VAL A 86 3.14 -10.92 -2.95
N ALA A 87 2.86 -11.50 -4.12
CA ALA A 87 3.33 -10.98 -5.40
C ALA A 87 2.77 -9.59 -5.71
N VAL A 88 1.49 -9.34 -5.40
CA VAL A 88 0.89 -8.00 -5.52
C VAL A 88 1.55 -7.02 -4.56
N LEU A 89 1.80 -7.43 -3.31
CA LEU A 89 2.46 -6.61 -2.31
C LEU A 89 3.89 -6.24 -2.72
N LEU A 90 4.64 -7.20 -3.30
CA LEU A 90 5.95 -6.98 -3.92
C LEU A 90 5.91 -6.01 -5.09
N ALA A 91 4.93 -6.17 -6.00
CA ALA A 91 4.72 -5.26 -7.12
C ALA A 91 4.46 -3.83 -6.65
N MET A 92 3.67 -3.65 -5.58
CA MET A 92 3.45 -2.35 -4.95
C MET A 92 4.76 -1.76 -4.38
N GLY A 93 5.58 -2.60 -3.73
CA GLY A 93 6.90 -2.22 -3.23
C GLY A 93 7.84 -1.73 -4.34
N LEU A 94 8.04 -2.53 -5.38
CA LEU A 94 8.89 -2.20 -6.54
C LEU A 94 8.44 -0.91 -7.23
N ARG A 95 7.12 -0.76 -7.44
CA ARG A 95 6.51 0.44 -8.03
C ARG A 95 6.68 1.68 -7.16
N SER A 96 6.60 1.52 -5.84
CA SER A 96 6.85 2.62 -4.88
C SER A 96 8.31 3.07 -4.95
N GLY A 97 9.25 2.12 -4.98
CA GLY A 97 10.69 2.38 -5.06
C GLY A 97 11.09 3.13 -6.33
N SER A 98 10.65 2.67 -7.51
CA SER A 98 11.00 3.31 -8.78
C SER A 98 10.46 4.74 -8.93
N ARG A 99 9.42 5.10 -8.16
CA ARG A 99 8.78 6.42 -8.15
C ARG A 99 9.30 7.37 -7.08
N GLY A 100 10.42 7.05 -6.42
CA GLY A 100 11.04 7.89 -5.40
C GLY A 100 10.58 7.62 -3.98
N GLY A 101 9.83 6.53 -3.74
CA GLY A 101 9.69 5.92 -2.42
C GLY A 101 10.85 4.98 -2.09
N PRO A 102 10.80 4.23 -0.98
CA PRO A 102 9.71 4.17 0.00
C PRO A 102 9.81 5.21 1.12
N LEU A 103 10.96 5.87 1.26
CA LEU A 103 11.25 6.82 2.34
C LEU A 103 10.41 8.10 2.22
N ALA A 104 9.95 8.59 3.36
CA ALA A 104 9.27 9.89 3.49
C ALA A 104 10.10 10.78 4.43
N LEU A 105 11.08 11.48 3.87
CA LEU A 105 11.97 12.38 4.61
C LEU A 105 11.34 13.77 4.72
N ASP A 106 11.77 14.55 5.70
CA ASP A 106 11.45 15.97 5.76
C ASP A 106 12.18 16.72 4.62
N ARG A 107 11.55 17.76 4.07
CA ARG A 107 12.14 18.54 2.97
C ARG A 107 13.44 19.22 3.40
N ALA A 108 13.52 19.66 4.65
CA ALA A 108 14.72 20.23 5.22
C ALA A 108 15.88 19.21 5.22
N ASP A 109 15.61 17.96 5.61
CA ASP A 109 16.63 16.90 5.64
C ASP A 109 17.10 16.57 4.21
N VAL A 110 16.20 16.54 3.21
CA VAL A 110 16.60 16.31 1.81
C VAL A 110 17.53 17.41 1.29
N ARG A 111 17.27 18.68 1.62
CA ARG A 111 18.06 19.81 1.11
C ARG A 111 19.33 20.07 1.90
N HIS A 112 19.32 19.88 3.21
CA HIS A 112 20.44 20.26 4.07
C HIS A 112 21.32 19.07 4.44
N VAL A 113 20.77 17.86 4.60
CA VAL A 113 21.55 16.67 5.00
C VAL A 113 22.01 15.84 3.80
N LEU A 114 21.22 15.73 2.73
CA LEU A 114 21.66 14.94 1.56
C LEU A 114 22.57 15.71 0.59
N LEU A 115 22.63 17.03 0.74
CA LEU A 115 23.57 17.92 0.02
C LEU A 115 24.79 18.30 0.85
N SER A 116 24.82 17.98 2.16
CA SER A 116 26.03 18.16 2.96
C SER A 116 27.09 17.13 2.57
N PRO A 117 28.38 17.37 2.89
CA PRO A 117 29.48 16.44 2.60
C PRO A 117 29.48 15.22 3.55
N VAL A 118 28.31 14.63 3.80
CA VAL A 118 28.12 13.41 4.61
C VAL A 118 27.66 12.30 3.68
N ASP A 119 28.13 11.07 3.90
CA ASP A 119 27.67 9.95 3.09
C ASP A 119 26.15 9.78 3.15
N ARG A 120 25.55 9.62 1.97
CA ARG A 120 24.11 9.47 1.82
C ARG A 120 23.63 8.15 2.40
N THR A 121 24.46 7.11 2.33
CA THR A 121 24.09 5.80 2.90
C THR A 121 24.00 5.91 4.42
N THR A 122 25.02 6.49 5.07
CA THR A 122 25.02 6.72 6.53
C THR A 122 23.83 7.58 6.97
N SER A 123 23.54 8.67 6.26
CA SER A 123 22.44 9.57 6.63
C SER A 123 21.05 8.94 6.44
N LEU A 124 20.85 8.04 5.46
CA LEU A 124 19.56 7.42 5.14
C LEU A 124 19.29 6.09 5.87
N ARG A 125 20.32 5.39 6.36
CA ARG A 125 20.19 4.11 7.09
C ARG A 125 19.23 4.19 8.28
N GLY A 126 19.35 5.23 9.11
CA GLY A 126 18.49 5.42 10.29
C GLY A 126 17.00 5.52 9.94
N PRO A 127 16.60 6.46 9.05
CA PRO A 127 15.23 6.54 8.55
C PRO A 127 14.72 5.24 7.91
N ALA A 128 15.54 4.57 7.10
CA ALA A 128 15.17 3.31 6.45
C ALA A 128 14.89 2.20 7.46
N LEU A 129 15.76 2.01 8.45
CA LEU A 129 15.57 1.05 9.53
C LEU A 129 14.33 1.35 10.37
N HIS A 130 14.08 2.63 10.67
CA HIS A 130 12.89 3.03 11.42
C HIS A 130 11.61 2.65 10.67
N GLN A 131 11.53 2.96 9.38
CA GLN A 131 10.36 2.64 8.57
C GLN A 131 10.19 1.13 8.37
N LEU A 132 11.28 0.40 8.14
CA LEU A 132 11.26 -1.06 8.04
C LEU A 132 10.74 -1.69 9.35
N ARG A 133 11.22 -1.25 10.51
CA ARG A 133 10.75 -1.74 11.82
C ARG A 133 9.27 -1.45 12.06
N PHE A 134 8.82 -0.25 11.71
CA PHE A 134 7.42 0.14 11.84
C PHE A 134 6.51 -0.74 10.97
N LEU A 135 6.89 -0.95 9.70
CA LEU A 135 6.13 -1.81 8.79
C LEU A 135 6.19 -3.28 9.20
N ALA A 136 7.35 -3.78 9.63
CA ALA A 136 7.54 -5.13 10.15
C ALA A 136 6.64 -5.38 11.37
N PHE A 137 6.60 -4.44 12.32
CA PHE A 137 5.74 -4.52 13.49
C PHE A 137 4.26 -4.52 13.10
N GLY A 138 3.81 -3.55 12.29
CA GLY A 138 2.42 -3.47 11.85
C GLY A 138 1.98 -4.69 11.05
N GLY A 139 2.82 -5.17 10.13
CA GLY A 139 2.59 -6.40 9.36
C GLY A 139 2.53 -7.64 10.24
N GLY A 140 3.45 -7.78 11.20
CA GLY A 140 3.45 -8.89 12.15
C GLY A 140 2.17 -8.94 12.99
N VAL A 141 1.71 -7.79 13.50
CA VAL A 141 0.43 -7.69 14.24
C VAL A 141 -0.75 -8.11 13.35
N VAL A 142 -0.81 -7.63 12.11
CA VAL A 142 -1.87 -8.02 11.15
C VAL A 142 -1.83 -9.53 10.89
N GLY A 143 -0.65 -10.12 10.72
CA GLY A 143 -0.49 -11.56 10.54
C GLY A 143 -0.91 -12.37 11.77
N VAL A 144 -0.55 -11.92 12.98
CA VAL A 144 -0.97 -12.55 14.25
C VAL A 144 -2.49 -12.55 14.37
N VAL A 145 -3.14 -11.41 14.10
CA VAL A 145 -4.62 -11.33 14.11
C VAL A 145 -5.21 -12.31 13.09
N GLY A 146 -4.65 -12.38 11.88
CA GLY A 146 -5.05 -13.36 10.86
C GLY A 146 -4.90 -14.81 11.33
N GLY A 147 -3.80 -15.15 12.01
CA GLY A 147 -3.59 -16.48 12.59
C GLY A 147 -4.58 -16.82 13.71
N VAL A 148 -4.90 -15.88 14.58
CA VAL A 148 -5.94 -16.08 15.62
C VAL A 148 -7.32 -16.30 14.99
N LEU A 149 -7.61 -15.67 13.85
CA LEU A 149 -8.83 -15.95 13.09
C LEU A 149 -8.78 -17.33 12.43
N ALA A 150 -7.63 -17.75 11.90
CA ALA A 150 -7.44 -19.08 11.31
C ALA A 150 -7.66 -20.20 12.34
N ASP A 151 -7.20 -20.03 13.58
CA ASP A 151 -7.40 -20.97 14.69
C ASP A 151 -8.88 -21.26 15.00
N ARG A 152 -9.77 -20.32 14.71
CA ARG A 152 -11.22 -20.53 14.90
C ARG A 152 -11.82 -21.49 13.88
N ARG A 153 -11.16 -21.67 12.74
CA ARG A 153 -11.67 -22.47 11.62
C ARG A 153 -10.88 -23.73 11.36
N LEU A 154 -9.56 -23.69 11.57
CA LEU A 154 -8.64 -24.75 11.19
C LEU A 154 -8.18 -25.53 12.43
N PRO A 155 -8.02 -26.85 12.32
CA PRO A 155 -7.50 -27.65 13.41
C PRO A 155 -6.05 -27.25 13.73
N GLY A 156 -5.68 -27.31 15.01
CA GLY A 156 -4.30 -27.09 15.43
C GLY A 156 -4.18 -26.29 16.71
N ASN A 157 -2.99 -25.74 16.92
CA ASN A 157 -2.66 -24.90 18.06
C ASN A 157 -2.73 -23.43 17.65
N GLY A 158 -3.58 -22.63 18.31
CA GLY A 158 -3.73 -21.21 18.03
C GLY A 158 -2.45 -20.39 18.16
N ALA A 159 -1.54 -20.76 19.07
CA ALA A 159 -0.23 -20.11 19.16
C ALA A 159 0.62 -20.39 17.91
N ALA A 160 0.53 -21.59 17.33
CA ALA A 160 1.22 -21.94 16.10
C ALA A 160 0.63 -21.19 14.90
N TRP A 161 -0.70 -21.05 14.83
CA TRP A 161 -1.37 -20.24 13.81
C TRP A 161 -0.99 -18.76 13.89
N ALA A 162 -1.02 -18.17 15.09
CA ALA A 162 -0.59 -16.80 15.32
C ALA A 162 0.88 -16.57 14.92
N ALA A 163 1.79 -17.49 15.31
CA ALA A 163 3.21 -17.37 15.01
C ALA A 163 3.52 -17.52 13.52
N SER A 164 2.92 -18.53 12.86
CA SER A 164 3.14 -18.81 11.43
C SER A 164 2.58 -17.72 10.52
N ALA A 165 1.34 -17.29 10.74
CA ALA A 165 0.72 -16.19 9.99
C ALA A 165 1.43 -14.85 10.26
N GLY A 166 1.81 -14.58 11.51
CA GLY A 166 2.63 -13.43 11.90
C GLY A 166 3.96 -13.39 11.15
N LEU A 167 4.67 -14.52 11.11
CA LEU A 167 5.93 -14.66 10.38
C LEU A 167 5.76 -14.51 8.87
N ALA A 168 4.73 -15.12 8.28
CA ALA A 168 4.48 -15.04 6.84
C ALA A 168 4.24 -13.60 6.38
N VAL A 169 3.39 -12.84 7.09
CA VAL A 169 3.14 -11.42 6.76
C VAL A 169 4.37 -10.56 7.03
N LEU A 170 5.10 -10.82 8.12
CA LEU A 170 6.38 -10.16 8.39
C LEU A 170 7.36 -10.35 7.23
N VAL A 171 7.56 -11.59 6.77
CA VAL A 171 8.43 -11.92 5.64
C VAL A 171 7.96 -11.21 4.37
N ALA A 172 6.66 -11.23 4.07
CA ALA A 172 6.09 -10.55 2.90
C ALA A 172 6.36 -9.04 2.91
N VAL A 173 6.12 -8.38 4.06
CA VAL A 173 6.31 -6.93 4.22
C VAL A 173 7.79 -6.56 4.15
N VAL A 174 8.67 -7.31 4.83
CA VAL A 174 10.11 -7.08 4.79
C VAL A 174 10.65 -7.27 3.38
N LEU A 175 10.23 -8.32 2.68
CA LEU A 175 10.63 -8.59 1.30
C LEU A 175 10.18 -7.47 0.35
N ALA A 176 8.93 -7.02 0.43
CA ALA A 176 8.43 -5.95 -0.43
C ALA A 176 9.03 -4.58 -0.11
N HIS A 177 9.28 -4.27 1.16
CA HIS A 177 9.98 -3.06 1.53
C HIS A 177 11.47 -3.10 1.12
N GLY A 178 12.13 -4.23 1.30
CA GLY A 178 13.50 -4.46 0.81
C GLY A 178 13.60 -4.30 -0.70
N ALA A 179 12.66 -4.89 -1.46
CA ALA A 179 12.55 -4.70 -2.90
C ALA A 179 12.31 -3.23 -3.29
N ALA A 180 11.51 -2.49 -2.52
CA ALA A 180 11.32 -1.05 -2.72
C ALA A 180 12.61 -0.25 -2.49
N LEU A 181 13.35 -0.56 -1.43
CA LEU A 181 14.64 0.08 -1.13
C LEU A 181 15.68 -0.23 -2.21
N LEU A 182 15.77 -1.48 -2.67
CA LEU A 182 16.61 -1.90 -3.78
C LEU A 182 16.26 -1.15 -5.06
N ALA A 183 14.98 -1.12 -5.43
CA ALA A 183 14.52 -0.42 -6.64
C ALA A 183 14.83 1.09 -6.59
N ALA A 184 14.71 1.70 -5.41
CA ALA A 184 15.00 3.11 -5.20
C ALA A 184 16.51 3.41 -5.22
N GLY A 185 17.31 2.61 -4.50
CA GLY A 185 18.76 2.77 -4.39
C GLY A 185 19.49 2.49 -5.71
N LEU A 186 19.10 1.42 -6.41
CA LEU A 186 19.63 1.07 -7.74
C LEU A 186 19.07 1.94 -8.87
N ARG A 187 18.18 2.89 -8.56
CA ARG A 187 17.51 3.78 -9.52
C ARG A 187 16.82 3.03 -10.66
N LEU A 188 16.22 1.88 -10.38
CA LEU A 188 15.60 1.05 -11.41
C LEU A 188 14.54 1.86 -12.20
N PRO A 189 14.56 1.77 -13.53
CA PRO A 189 13.58 2.49 -14.34
C PRO A 189 12.18 1.91 -14.14
N VAL A 190 11.16 2.77 -14.29
CA VAL A 190 9.76 2.40 -14.06
C VAL A 190 9.30 1.27 -14.99
N TRP A 191 9.81 1.22 -16.24
CA TRP A 191 9.45 0.16 -17.17
C TRP A 191 9.92 -1.22 -16.67
N LEU A 192 11.15 -1.33 -16.15
CA LEU A 192 11.71 -2.58 -15.66
C LEU A 192 10.97 -3.06 -14.42
N THR A 193 10.72 -2.16 -13.46
CA THR A 193 9.94 -2.51 -12.26
C THR A 193 8.51 -2.94 -12.60
N ASN A 194 7.87 -2.31 -13.59
CA ASN A 194 6.56 -2.75 -14.07
C ASN A 194 6.63 -4.12 -14.78
N ALA A 195 7.65 -4.36 -15.61
CA ALA A 195 7.83 -5.64 -16.29
C ALA A 195 8.06 -6.79 -15.29
N VAL A 196 8.97 -6.60 -14.33
CA VAL A 196 9.22 -7.57 -13.25
C VAL A 196 7.95 -7.82 -12.43
N SER A 197 7.22 -6.75 -12.08
CA SER A 197 5.96 -6.87 -11.35
C SER A 197 4.90 -7.64 -12.14
N LEU A 198 4.77 -7.36 -13.44
CA LEU A 198 3.82 -8.03 -14.32
C LEU A 198 4.14 -9.52 -14.47
N VAL A 199 5.41 -9.85 -14.68
CA VAL A 199 5.88 -11.25 -14.79
C VAL A 199 5.65 -11.98 -13.47
N LEU A 200 6.03 -11.38 -12.33
CA LEU A 200 5.88 -12.02 -11.02
C LEU A 200 4.41 -12.25 -10.64
N VAL A 201 3.57 -11.23 -10.80
CA VAL A 201 2.13 -11.33 -10.51
C VAL A 201 1.47 -12.30 -11.50
N GLY A 202 1.80 -12.22 -12.78
CA GLY A 202 1.29 -13.14 -13.80
C GLY A 202 1.68 -14.59 -13.53
N TRP A 203 2.91 -14.84 -13.06
CA TRP A 203 3.36 -16.19 -12.69
C TRP A 203 2.58 -16.72 -11.48
N CYS A 204 2.41 -15.93 -10.42
CA CYS A 204 1.68 -16.36 -9.23
C CYS A 204 0.18 -16.54 -9.50
N ILE A 205 -0.42 -15.68 -10.33
CA ILE A 205 -1.80 -15.88 -10.80
C ILE A 205 -1.89 -17.13 -11.69
N GLY A 206 -0.91 -17.36 -12.55
CA GLY A 206 -0.83 -18.58 -13.36
C GLY A 206 -0.77 -19.86 -12.51
N ASP A 207 -0.02 -19.86 -11.42
CA ASP A 207 0.02 -20.96 -10.44
C ASP A 207 -1.36 -21.20 -9.80
N VAL A 208 -2.08 -20.14 -9.45
CA VAL A 208 -3.46 -20.23 -8.96
C VAL A 208 -4.38 -20.86 -10.02
N VAL A 209 -4.37 -20.32 -11.25
CA VAL A 209 -5.26 -20.75 -12.36
C VAL A 209 -4.96 -22.16 -12.86
N THR A 210 -3.70 -22.59 -12.80
CA THR A 210 -3.27 -23.93 -13.25
C THR A 210 -3.21 -24.96 -12.12
N GLU A 211 -3.83 -24.64 -10.98
CA GLU A 211 -3.93 -25.55 -9.83
C GLU A 211 -2.58 -26.09 -9.32
N GLY A 212 -1.50 -25.32 -9.46
CA GLY A 212 -0.17 -25.77 -9.03
C GLY A 212 0.67 -26.45 -10.10
N ALA A 213 0.22 -26.54 -11.35
CA ALA A 213 1.06 -27.04 -12.44
C ALA A 213 2.33 -26.19 -12.61
N TRP A 214 2.22 -24.88 -12.39
CA TRP A 214 3.35 -23.95 -12.42
C TRP A 214 3.78 -23.60 -11.00
N ARG A 215 4.95 -24.04 -10.57
CA ARG A 215 5.43 -23.70 -9.21
C ARG A 215 5.88 -22.23 -9.16
N ALA A 216 5.08 -21.35 -8.56
CA ALA A 216 5.45 -19.94 -8.38
C ALA A 216 6.32 -19.72 -7.13
N PRO A 217 7.24 -18.73 -7.16
CA PRO A 217 8.07 -18.40 -6.01
C PRO A 217 7.27 -17.85 -4.83
N GLY A 218 6.11 -17.21 -5.08
CA GLY A 218 5.23 -16.68 -4.03
C GLY A 218 4.70 -17.76 -3.10
N ARG A 219 4.59 -19.00 -3.58
CA ARG A 219 4.09 -20.16 -2.82
C ARG A 219 4.88 -20.40 -1.54
N LEU A 220 6.19 -20.13 -1.56
CA LEU A 220 7.06 -20.35 -0.40
C LEU A 220 6.68 -19.48 0.80
N VAL A 221 6.24 -18.23 0.57
CA VAL A 221 5.76 -17.37 1.66
C VAL A 221 4.38 -17.82 2.15
N GLY A 222 3.53 -18.29 1.22
CA GLY A 222 2.25 -18.90 1.57
C GLY A 222 2.37 -20.21 2.36
N GLY A 223 3.43 -20.99 2.11
CA GLY A 223 3.75 -22.20 2.85
C GLY A 223 4.06 -21.92 4.32
N ILE A 224 4.80 -20.84 4.62
CA ILE A 224 5.05 -20.39 6.00
C ILE A 224 3.74 -20.18 6.77
N ALA A 225 2.73 -19.57 6.13
CA ALA A 225 1.45 -19.29 6.77
C ALA A 225 0.68 -20.56 7.16
N LEU A 226 0.97 -21.70 6.52
CA LEU A 226 0.31 -22.99 6.76
C LEU A 226 1.23 -24.02 7.45
N TRP A 227 2.37 -23.60 8.00
CA TRP A 227 3.26 -24.48 8.77
C TRP A 227 2.57 -25.31 9.88
N PRO A 228 1.52 -24.84 10.57
CA PRO A 228 0.80 -25.67 11.54
C PRO A 228 0.15 -26.93 10.93
N LEU A 229 -0.20 -26.89 9.64
CA LEU A 229 -0.79 -28.02 8.91
C LEU A 229 0.24 -28.79 8.07
N ARG A 230 1.22 -28.07 7.50
CA ARG A 230 2.24 -28.63 6.60
C ARG A 230 3.57 -27.92 6.77
N PHE A 231 4.52 -28.59 7.39
CA PHE A 231 5.88 -28.07 7.55
C PHE A 231 6.77 -28.45 6.35
N GLU A 232 7.22 -27.47 5.58
CA GLU A 232 8.23 -27.63 4.54
C GLU A 232 9.43 -26.71 4.81
N ALA A 233 10.61 -27.30 5.03
CA ALA A 233 11.82 -26.52 5.37
C ALA A 233 12.26 -25.56 4.26
N VAL A 234 11.89 -25.84 3.00
CA VAL A 234 12.20 -25.00 1.84
C VAL A 234 11.55 -23.62 1.96
N ASP A 235 10.40 -23.51 2.61
CA ASP A 235 9.69 -22.25 2.80
C ASP A 235 10.54 -21.23 3.59
N ALA A 236 11.39 -21.73 4.51
CA ALA A 236 12.30 -20.90 5.30
C ALA A 236 13.34 -20.15 4.44
N ALA A 237 13.60 -20.59 3.21
CA ALA A 237 14.47 -19.88 2.28
C ALA A 237 13.97 -18.44 1.99
N THR A 238 12.66 -18.21 2.07
CA THR A 238 12.10 -16.86 1.88
C THR A 238 12.42 -15.91 3.02
N ILE A 239 12.66 -16.41 4.23
CA ILE A 239 13.12 -15.61 5.36
C ILE A 239 14.51 -15.06 5.05
N ALA A 240 15.41 -15.92 4.57
CA ALA A 240 16.75 -15.52 4.13
C ALA A 240 16.69 -14.53 2.96
N LEU A 241 15.79 -14.76 1.99
CA LEU A 241 15.58 -13.84 0.85
C LEU A 241 15.07 -12.46 1.31
N ALA A 242 14.11 -12.43 2.24
CA ALA A 242 13.59 -11.18 2.78
C ALA A 242 14.66 -10.40 3.55
N ALA A 243 15.45 -11.10 4.37
CA ALA A 243 16.60 -10.51 5.07
C ALA A 243 17.63 -9.96 4.07
N ALA A 244 18.00 -10.74 3.05
CA ALA A 244 18.94 -10.32 2.00
C ALA A 244 18.43 -9.09 1.22
N ALA A 245 17.15 -9.07 0.86
CA ALA A 245 16.53 -7.93 0.18
C ALA A 245 16.53 -6.66 1.05
N ALA A 246 16.24 -6.80 2.35
CA ALA A 246 16.27 -5.68 3.29
C ALA A 246 17.70 -5.16 3.51
N ILE A 247 18.66 -6.06 3.75
CA ILE A 247 20.08 -5.71 3.94
C ILE A 247 20.64 -5.05 2.67
N GLY A 248 20.45 -5.68 1.51
CA GLY A 248 20.88 -5.12 0.22
C GLY A 248 20.23 -3.78 -0.08
N GLY A 249 18.93 -3.64 0.20
CA GLY A 249 18.20 -2.38 0.04
C GLY A 249 18.78 -1.26 0.91
N ILE A 250 19.12 -1.55 2.17
CA ILE A 250 19.75 -0.60 3.09
C ILE A 250 21.17 -0.26 2.67
N MET A 251 21.93 -1.22 2.12
CA MET A 251 23.30 -1.00 1.65
C MET A 251 23.34 -0.06 0.43
N VAL A 252 22.36 -0.13 -0.46
CA VAL A 252 22.35 0.64 -1.72
C VAL A 252 21.52 1.95 -1.62
N ILE A 253 20.93 2.25 -0.45
CA ILE A 253 19.99 3.36 -0.30
C ILE A 253 20.61 4.75 -0.57
N GLY A 254 21.93 4.90 -0.41
CA GLY A 254 22.64 6.14 -0.75
C GLY A 254 22.50 6.55 -2.23
N GLY A 255 22.16 5.58 -3.10
CA GLY A 255 21.95 5.80 -4.52
C GLY A 255 20.64 6.50 -4.89
N VAL A 256 19.70 6.76 -3.98
CA VAL A 256 18.40 7.36 -4.35
C VAL A 256 18.54 8.75 -4.99
N SER A 257 17.67 9.07 -5.96
CA SER A 257 17.62 10.41 -6.60
C SER A 257 17.08 11.46 -5.62
N ILE A 258 17.86 12.53 -5.43
CA ILE A 258 17.50 13.66 -4.58
C ILE A 258 16.26 14.38 -5.13
N GLU A 259 16.16 14.53 -6.45
CA GLU A 259 15.03 15.22 -7.10
C GLU A 259 13.71 14.48 -6.86
N ARG A 260 13.75 13.14 -6.93
CA ARG A 260 12.57 12.31 -6.65
C ARG A 260 12.18 12.37 -5.17
N LEU A 261 13.17 12.29 -4.27
CA LEU A 261 12.95 12.44 -2.83
C LEU A 261 12.37 13.81 -2.49
N GLU A 262 12.94 14.89 -3.02
CA GLU A 262 12.48 16.25 -2.75
C GLU A 262 11.02 16.44 -3.20
N ARG A 263 10.69 15.96 -4.41
CA ARG A 263 9.32 16.03 -4.94
C ARG A 263 8.34 15.29 -4.03
N ARG A 264 8.69 14.08 -3.58
CA ARG A 264 7.87 13.26 -2.68
C ARG A 264 7.73 13.89 -1.31
N SER A 265 8.83 14.30 -0.69
CA SER A 265 8.88 14.95 0.62
C SER A 265 8.03 16.22 0.68
N ARG A 266 8.08 17.06 -0.38
CA ARG A 266 7.22 18.24 -0.48
C ARG A 266 5.73 17.88 -0.46
N LEU A 267 5.33 16.89 -1.24
CA LEU A 267 3.92 16.46 -1.33
C LEU A 267 3.45 15.80 -0.02
N VAL A 268 4.30 14.99 0.61
CA VAL A 268 3.97 14.35 1.90
C VAL A 268 3.88 15.39 3.02
N GLY A 269 4.76 16.39 3.04
CA GLY A 269 4.66 17.50 4.00
C GLY A 269 3.36 18.27 3.84
N GLN A 270 2.97 18.60 2.60
CA GLN A 270 1.69 19.25 2.31
C GLN A 270 0.50 18.37 2.70
N LEU A 271 0.57 17.05 2.47
CA LEU A 271 -0.47 16.11 2.90
C LEU A 271 -0.66 16.12 4.41
N ARG A 272 0.43 16.03 5.17
CA ARG A 272 0.37 16.02 6.63
C ARG A 272 -0.23 17.31 7.16
N PHE A 273 0.16 18.45 6.59
CA PHE A 273 -0.38 19.75 6.94
C PHE A 273 -1.89 19.86 6.62
N ALA A 274 -2.30 19.43 5.43
CA ALA A 274 -3.70 19.41 5.06
C ALA A 274 -4.53 18.47 5.96
N ALA A 275 -3.98 17.31 6.32
CA ALA A 275 -4.63 16.38 7.23
C ALA A 275 -4.78 16.97 8.64
N THR A 276 -3.77 17.69 9.15
CA THR A 276 -3.88 18.37 10.45
C THR A 276 -4.92 19.50 10.44
N LEU A 277 -5.12 20.16 9.30
CA LEU A 277 -6.19 21.15 9.12
C LEU A 277 -7.53 20.53 8.75
N GLN A 278 -7.62 19.20 8.69
CA GLN A 278 -8.81 18.47 8.24
C GLN A 278 -9.32 18.91 6.86
N ASP A 279 -8.44 19.47 6.03
CA ASP A 279 -8.75 19.85 4.65
C ASP A 279 -8.71 18.61 3.76
N VAL A 280 -9.80 17.86 3.80
CA VAL A 280 -9.98 16.60 3.06
C VAL A 280 -9.78 16.80 1.56
N ARG A 281 -10.20 17.94 1.00
CA ARG A 281 -10.06 18.24 -0.43
C ARG A 281 -8.58 18.31 -0.81
N THR A 282 -7.80 19.10 -0.08
CA THR A 282 -6.36 19.22 -0.33
C THR A 282 -5.63 17.89 -0.12
N VAL A 283 -6.02 17.10 0.90
CA VAL A 283 -5.48 15.76 1.13
C VAL A 283 -5.71 14.84 -0.08
N VAL A 284 -6.93 14.79 -0.61
CA VAL A 284 -7.26 13.94 -1.76
C VAL A 284 -6.48 14.36 -3.01
N VAL A 285 -6.40 15.66 -3.29
CA VAL A 285 -5.64 16.19 -4.43
C VAL A 285 -4.16 15.84 -4.33
N LEU A 286 -3.53 16.08 -3.18
CA LEU A 286 -2.11 15.81 -2.99
C LEU A 286 -1.80 14.30 -3.02
N ARG A 287 -2.70 13.45 -2.51
CA ARG A 287 -2.59 11.98 -2.63
C ARG A 287 -2.60 11.54 -4.10
N ARG A 288 -3.49 12.12 -4.92
CA ARG A 288 -3.53 11.86 -6.37
C ARG A 288 -2.24 12.31 -7.06
N GLN A 289 -1.65 13.43 -6.63
CA GLN A 289 -0.36 13.89 -7.15
C GLN A 289 0.79 12.96 -6.77
N LEU A 290 0.82 12.44 -5.54
CA LEU A 290 1.81 11.47 -5.06
C LEU A 290 1.75 10.14 -5.80
N SER A 291 0.54 9.66 -6.09
CA SER A 291 0.31 8.44 -6.86
C SER A 291 0.51 8.63 -8.37
N GLN A 292 0.75 9.88 -8.83
CA GLN A 292 0.82 10.28 -10.24
C GLN A 292 -0.46 9.94 -11.02
N GLU A 293 -1.61 9.93 -10.34
CA GLU A 293 -2.93 9.63 -10.91
C GLU A 293 -3.57 10.86 -11.53
N ARG A 294 -2.82 11.57 -12.38
CA ARG A 294 -3.38 12.67 -13.14
C ARG A 294 -4.35 12.12 -14.19
N PRO A 295 -5.53 12.74 -14.38
CA PRO A 295 -6.41 12.41 -15.49
C PRO A 295 -5.65 12.49 -16.82
N ARG A 296 -5.97 11.58 -17.73
CA ARG A 296 -5.38 11.60 -19.08
C ARG A 296 -5.79 12.88 -19.80
N SER A 297 -4.86 13.46 -20.56
CA SER A 297 -5.12 14.64 -21.37
C SER A 297 -6.10 14.34 -22.51
N ARG A 298 -6.01 13.14 -23.10
CA ARG A 298 -6.92 12.63 -24.13
C ARG A 298 -7.77 11.49 -23.59
N PRO A 299 -9.09 11.48 -23.87
CA PRO A 299 -9.95 10.37 -23.48
C PRO A 299 -9.54 9.09 -24.21
N TRP A 300 -9.84 7.93 -23.63
CA TRP A 300 -9.61 6.62 -24.25
C TRP A 300 -10.37 6.48 -25.57
N LEU A 301 -11.62 6.95 -25.59
CA LEU A 301 -12.51 6.94 -26.74
C LEU A 301 -13.07 8.34 -26.98
N PRO A 302 -12.89 8.93 -28.17
CA PRO A 302 -13.55 10.18 -28.51
C PRO A 302 -15.03 9.92 -28.82
N LEU A 303 -15.91 10.16 -27.84
CA LEU A 303 -17.36 10.02 -28.04
C LEU A 303 -18.02 11.36 -28.42
N PRO A 304 -18.74 11.44 -29.55
CA PRO A 304 -19.53 12.61 -29.92
C PRO A 304 -20.81 12.66 -29.07
N LEU A 305 -20.72 13.30 -27.90
CA LEU A 305 -21.81 13.41 -26.94
C LEU A 305 -22.53 14.78 -27.04
N PRO A 306 -23.88 14.82 -26.92
CA PRO A 306 -24.67 16.04 -27.05
C PRO A 306 -24.52 16.97 -25.84
N ARG A 307 -23.55 17.91 -25.92
CA ARG A 307 -23.18 18.84 -24.83
C ARG A 307 -24.32 19.73 -24.33
N HIS A 308 -25.23 20.13 -25.22
CA HIS A 308 -26.26 21.13 -24.92
C HIS A 308 -27.47 20.56 -24.17
N ARG A 309 -27.78 19.27 -24.36
CA ARG A 309 -28.94 18.64 -23.71
C ARG A 309 -28.62 18.07 -22.34
N LEU A 310 -27.41 17.54 -22.15
CA LEU A 310 -27.01 16.84 -20.93
C LEU A 310 -25.58 17.22 -20.49
N PRO A 311 -25.32 18.49 -20.13
CA PRO A 311 -23.97 18.98 -19.87
C PRO A 311 -23.25 18.19 -18.76
N VAL A 312 -23.95 17.87 -17.66
CA VAL A 312 -23.38 17.12 -16.53
C VAL A 312 -23.02 15.69 -16.92
N PHE A 313 -23.92 14.96 -17.58
CA PHE A 313 -23.67 13.59 -18.02
C PHE A 313 -22.49 13.49 -19.00
N VAL A 314 -22.36 14.46 -19.93
CA VAL A 314 -21.23 14.49 -20.85
C VAL A 314 -19.90 14.75 -20.13
N ARG A 315 -19.91 15.56 -19.05
CA ARG A 315 -18.74 15.78 -18.19
C ARG A 315 -18.36 14.47 -17.48
N ASP A 316 -19.33 13.74 -16.94
CA ASP A 316 -19.11 12.47 -16.25
C ASP A 316 -18.50 11.42 -17.16
N VAL A 317 -19.11 11.19 -18.33
CA VAL A 317 -18.60 10.21 -19.30
C VAL A 317 -17.18 10.58 -19.73
N ARG A 318 -16.87 11.87 -19.93
CA ARG A 318 -15.49 12.30 -20.24
C ARG A 318 -14.53 12.14 -19.07
N SER A 319 -15.00 12.33 -17.85
CA SER A 319 -14.20 12.10 -16.64
C SER A 319 -13.79 10.64 -16.53
N LEU A 320 -14.76 9.73 -16.68
CA LEU A 320 -14.54 8.28 -16.68
C LEU A 320 -13.61 7.86 -17.83
N LEU A 321 -13.85 8.36 -19.04
CA LEU A 321 -13.01 8.12 -20.20
C LEU A 321 -11.62 8.76 -20.11
N ARG A 322 -11.29 9.51 -19.06
CA ARG A 322 -9.94 10.05 -18.81
C ARG A 322 -9.25 9.39 -17.63
N TRP A 323 -9.84 8.34 -17.05
CA TRP A 323 -9.21 7.63 -15.95
C TRP A 323 -7.85 7.04 -16.36
N PRO A 324 -6.82 7.22 -15.52
CA PRO A 324 -5.55 6.55 -15.74
C PRO A 324 -5.73 5.03 -15.55
N VAL A 325 -4.97 4.23 -16.30
CA VAL A 325 -4.96 2.76 -16.19
C VAL A 325 -4.79 2.31 -14.74
N GLY A 326 -3.95 3.03 -13.98
CA GLY A 326 -3.71 2.73 -12.56
C GLY A 326 -4.97 2.79 -11.69
N ARG A 327 -5.93 3.69 -11.98
CA ARG A 327 -7.20 3.75 -11.24
C ARG A 327 -8.10 2.59 -11.61
N VAL A 328 -8.20 2.26 -12.90
CA VAL A 328 -8.98 1.11 -13.38
C VAL A 328 -8.45 -0.19 -12.77
N LEU A 329 -7.13 -0.38 -12.78
CA LEU A 329 -6.49 -1.54 -12.14
C LEU A 329 -6.72 -1.56 -10.62
N ARG A 330 -6.67 -0.41 -9.94
CA ARG A 330 -6.98 -0.34 -8.51
C ARG A 330 -8.43 -0.72 -8.23
N LEU A 331 -9.38 -0.21 -9.00
CA LEU A 331 -10.79 -0.56 -8.87
C LEU A 331 -11.02 -2.05 -9.12
N GLY A 332 -10.41 -2.62 -10.15
CA GLY A 332 -10.44 -4.06 -10.41
C GLY A 332 -9.85 -4.87 -9.26
N LEU A 333 -8.73 -4.43 -8.69
CA LEU A 333 -8.11 -5.08 -7.52
C LEU A 333 -9.01 -4.98 -6.27
N LEU A 334 -9.59 -3.82 -5.99
CA LEU A 334 -10.52 -3.65 -4.87
C LEU A 334 -11.79 -4.49 -5.06
N ALA A 335 -12.31 -4.57 -6.28
CA ALA A 335 -13.43 -5.45 -6.63
C ALA A 335 -13.07 -6.93 -6.41
N ALA A 336 -11.89 -7.36 -6.86
CA ALA A 336 -11.42 -8.72 -6.64
C ALA A 336 -11.24 -9.03 -5.14
N VAL A 337 -10.60 -8.14 -4.38
CA VAL A 337 -10.47 -8.27 -2.91
C VAL A 337 -11.85 -8.36 -2.24
N ALA A 338 -12.80 -7.53 -2.64
CA ALA A 338 -14.17 -7.59 -2.14
C ALA A 338 -14.86 -8.92 -2.51
N GLY A 339 -14.64 -9.43 -3.72
CA GLY A 339 -15.16 -10.72 -4.17
C GLY A 339 -14.61 -11.90 -3.38
N PHE A 340 -13.29 -11.99 -3.23
CA PHE A 340 -12.64 -13.02 -2.41
C PHE A 340 -13.09 -12.95 -0.95
N ALA A 341 -13.13 -11.74 -0.37
CA ALA A 341 -13.58 -11.54 0.99
C ALA A 341 -15.06 -11.90 1.18
N ALA A 342 -15.92 -11.58 0.19
CA ALA A 342 -17.33 -11.95 0.23
C ALA A 342 -17.51 -13.47 0.09
N ARG A 343 -16.71 -14.14 -0.74
CA ARG A 343 -16.70 -15.60 -0.86
C ARG A 343 -16.31 -16.26 0.46
N GLY A 344 -15.21 -15.83 1.07
CA GLY A 344 -14.77 -16.38 2.36
C GLY A 344 -15.75 -16.07 3.50
N ALA A 345 -16.42 -14.90 3.47
CA ALA A 345 -17.50 -14.59 4.41
C ALA A 345 -18.70 -15.54 4.22
N TRP A 346 -19.05 -15.87 2.98
CA TRP A 346 -20.10 -16.85 2.66
C TRP A 346 -19.72 -18.26 3.12
N ASP A 347 -18.43 -18.63 3.03
CA ASP A 347 -17.91 -19.91 3.53
C ASP A 347 -17.72 -19.95 5.05
N GLY A 348 -18.09 -18.89 5.76
CA GLY A 348 -18.14 -18.85 7.23
C GLY A 348 -16.97 -18.16 7.92
N THR A 349 -16.16 -17.36 7.19
CA THR A 349 -15.18 -16.43 7.78
C THR A 349 -15.79 -15.03 7.90
N THR A 350 -16.65 -14.82 8.88
CA THR A 350 -17.43 -13.58 9.00
C THR A 350 -16.60 -12.28 9.01
N PRO A 351 -15.42 -12.22 9.65
CA PRO A 351 -14.63 -10.98 9.71
C PRO A 351 -14.24 -10.39 8.35
N LEU A 352 -14.28 -11.22 7.29
CA LEU A 352 -14.05 -10.75 5.93
C LEU A 352 -15.10 -9.75 5.46
N LEU A 353 -16.29 -9.66 6.07
CA LEU A 353 -17.25 -8.59 5.79
C LEU A 353 -16.68 -7.19 6.05
N ILE A 354 -15.77 -7.04 7.02
CA ILE A 354 -15.08 -5.76 7.26
C ILE A 354 -14.19 -5.43 6.05
N VAL A 355 -13.51 -6.44 5.49
CA VAL A 355 -12.66 -6.30 4.30
C VAL A 355 -13.52 -5.96 3.07
N VAL A 356 -14.68 -6.61 2.90
CA VAL A 356 -15.66 -6.28 1.85
C VAL A 356 -16.09 -4.81 1.97
N GLY A 357 -16.54 -4.40 3.16
CA GLY A 357 -16.98 -3.03 3.42
C GLY A 357 -15.89 -2.00 3.13
N LEU A 358 -14.67 -2.25 3.60
CA LEU A 358 -13.53 -1.35 3.36
C LEU A 358 -13.15 -1.28 1.87
N ALA A 359 -13.08 -2.42 1.19
CA ALA A 359 -12.74 -2.49 -0.23
C ALA A 359 -13.77 -1.77 -1.10
N LEU A 360 -15.07 -2.02 -0.86
CA LEU A 360 -16.17 -1.36 -1.56
C LEU A 360 -16.25 0.14 -1.23
N PHE A 361 -16.00 0.53 0.03
CA PHE A 361 -15.94 1.94 0.42
C PHE A 361 -14.81 2.67 -0.34
N LEU A 362 -13.60 2.10 -0.37
CA LEU A 362 -12.48 2.67 -1.10
C LEU A 362 -12.74 2.73 -2.61
N ALA A 363 -13.42 1.73 -3.17
CA ALA A 363 -13.83 1.74 -4.57
C ALA A 363 -14.91 2.81 -4.84
N GLY A 364 -15.83 3.03 -3.89
CA GLY A 364 -16.83 4.10 -3.92
C GLY A 364 -16.20 5.50 -3.94
N LEU A 365 -15.12 5.71 -3.17
CA LEU A 365 -14.37 6.97 -3.21
C LEU A 365 -13.77 7.26 -4.59
N ASP A 366 -13.32 6.23 -5.31
CA ASP A 366 -12.82 6.36 -6.69
C ASP A 366 -13.97 6.52 -7.70
N ALA A 367 -15.11 5.86 -7.48
CA ALA A 367 -16.31 5.99 -8.29
C ALA A 367 -16.89 7.41 -8.24
N ALA A 368 -16.77 8.08 -7.09
CA ALA A 368 -17.18 9.47 -6.88
C ALA A 368 -16.26 10.52 -7.54
N GLU A 369 -15.28 10.11 -8.36
CA GLU A 369 -14.37 11.03 -9.06
C GLU A 369 -15.08 12.17 -9.80
N PRO A 370 -16.14 11.93 -10.62
CA PRO A 370 -16.73 12.99 -11.42
C PRO A 370 -17.31 14.11 -10.54
N LEU A 371 -17.94 13.74 -9.42
CA LEU A 371 -18.42 14.67 -8.41
C LEU A 371 -17.27 15.45 -7.77
N GLY A 372 -16.15 14.78 -7.47
CA GLY A 372 -14.94 15.43 -6.95
C GLY A 372 -14.36 16.47 -7.91
N GLN A 373 -14.41 16.21 -9.23
CA GLN A 373 -13.93 17.17 -10.24
C GLN A 373 -14.80 18.43 -10.32
N GLU A 374 -16.12 18.28 -10.14
CA GLU A 374 -17.04 19.42 -10.12
C GLU A 374 -16.83 20.29 -8.86
N LEU A 375 -16.60 19.66 -7.70
CA LEU A 375 -16.20 20.36 -6.48
C LEU A 375 -14.85 21.07 -6.63
N ASP A 376 -13.96 20.50 -7.44
CA ASP A 376 -12.62 21.05 -7.66
C ASP A 376 -12.64 22.31 -8.55
N HIS A 377 -13.64 22.46 -9.41
CA HIS A 377 -13.74 23.55 -10.40
C HIS A 377 -15.07 24.31 -10.27
N PRO A 378 -15.23 25.16 -9.23
CA PRO A 378 -16.50 25.84 -8.96
C PRO A 378 -16.97 26.70 -10.14
N SER A 379 -16.05 27.26 -10.94
CA SER A 379 -16.41 28.01 -12.15
C SER A 379 -17.12 27.17 -13.22
N LEU A 380 -16.85 25.86 -13.32
CA LEU A 380 -17.56 24.96 -14.24
C LEU A 380 -18.98 24.67 -13.76
N ARG A 381 -19.17 24.58 -12.45
CA ARG A 381 -20.49 24.43 -11.83
C ARG A 381 -21.31 25.70 -12.01
N ASP A 382 -20.71 26.85 -11.70
CA ASP A 382 -21.38 28.15 -11.72
C ASP A 382 -21.67 28.64 -13.16
N SER A 383 -21.04 28.04 -14.18
CA SER A 383 -21.36 28.28 -15.59
C SER A 383 -22.72 27.71 -16.04
N VAL A 384 -23.33 26.82 -15.25
CA VAL A 384 -24.65 26.27 -15.52
C VAL A 384 -25.67 27.07 -14.71
N PRO A 385 -26.71 27.67 -15.33
CA PRO A 385 -27.67 28.55 -14.65
C PRO A 385 -28.70 27.73 -13.85
N VAL A 386 -28.24 26.88 -12.94
CA VAL A 386 -29.06 26.01 -12.09
C VAL A 386 -28.50 25.97 -10.68
N ALA A 387 -29.34 25.60 -9.70
CA ALA A 387 -28.91 25.50 -8.32
C ALA A 387 -27.77 24.47 -8.16
N PRO A 388 -26.74 24.75 -7.34
CA PRO A 388 -25.60 23.85 -7.14
C PRO A 388 -26.04 22.44 -6.72
N GLY A 389 -27.00 22.30 -5.80
CA GLY A 389 -27.49 21.01 -5.33
C GLY A 389 -28.03 20.11 -6.45
N TRP A 390 -28.67 20.70 -7.45
CA TRP A 390 -29.17 19.98 -8.62
C TRP A 390 -28.03 19.37 -9.45
N VAL A 391 -26.92 20.10 -9.62
CA VAL A 391 -25.72 19.62 -10.33
C VAL A 391 -25.10 18.43 -9.60
N HIS A 392 -24.94 18.51 -8.27
CA HIS A 392 -24.36 17.42 -7.46
C HIS A 392 -25.17 16.12 -7.57
N ILE A 393 -26.51 16.20 -7.49
CA ILE A 393 -27.40 15.04 -7.63
C ILE A 393 -27.25 14.41 -9.03
N ARG A 394 -27.02 15.23 -10.06
CA ARG A 394 -26.94 14.76 -11.44
C ARG A 394 -25.66 13.97 -11.75
N HIS A 395 -24.66 13.98 -10.86
CA HIS A 395 -23.48 13.10 -10.93
C HIS A 395 -23.71 11.70 -10.33
N LEU A 396 -24.76 11.51 -9.51
CA LEU A 396 -25.04 10.21 -8.86
C LEU A 396 -25.18 9.03 -9.84
N PRO A 397 -25.81 9.17 -11.02
CA PRO A 397 -25.90 8.06 -11.97
C PRO A 397 -24.53 7.54 -12.43
N ALA A 398 -23.55 8.43 -12.60
CA ALA A 398 -22.20 8.01 -12.99
C ALA A 398 -21.51 7.21 -11.88
N VAL A 399 -21.66 7.67 -10.63
CA VAL A 399 -21.16 6.94 -9.45
C VAL A 399 -21.83 5.58 -9.35
N LEU A 400 -23.16 5.52 -9.49
CA LEU A 400 -23.94 4.30 -9.43
C LEU A 400 -23.50 3.29 -10.50
N VAL A 401 -23.33 3.71 -11.76
CA VAL A 401 -22.90 2.83 -12.84
C VAL A 401 -21.51 2.23 -12.56
N VAL A 402 -20.57 3.03 -12.08
CA VAL A 402 -19.24 2.51 -11.70
C VAL A 402 -19.36 1.55 -10.51
N SER A 403 -20.10 1.91 -9.46
CA SER A 403 -20.30 1.06 -8.29
C SER A 403 -20.96 -0.26 -8.64
N LEU A 404 -21.95 -0.26 -9.55
CA LEU A 404 -22.56 -1.48 -10.08
C LEU A 404 -21.55 -2.32 -10.87
N GLY A 405 -20.69 -1.70 -11.67
CA GLY A 405 -19.61 -2.40 -12.38
C GLY A 405 -18.60 -3.05 -11.41
N VAL A 406 -18.21 -2.33 -10.35
CA VAL A 406 -17.35 -2.87 -9.27
C VAL A 406 -18.04 -4.03 -8.58
N ALA A 407 -19.32 -3.90 -8.23
CA ALA A 407 -20.09 -4.97 -7.59
C ALA A 407 -20.23 -6.20 -8.51
N ALA A 408 -20.44 -5.99 -9.81
CA ALA A 408 -20.52 -7.07 -10.79
C ALA A 408 -19.19 -7.83 -10.92
N VAL A 409 -18.06 -7.11 -10.96
CA VAL A 409 -16.72 -7.74 -10.95
C VAL A 409 -16.48 -8.49 -9.64
N ALA A 410 -16.83 -7.89 -8.50
CA ALA A 410 -16.70 -8.56 -7.20
C ALA A 410 -17.56 -9.83 -7.12
N ALA A 411 -18.79 -9.78 -7.61
CA ALA A 411 -19.68 -10.94 -7.70
C ALA A 411 -19.12 -12.01 -8.64
N ALA A 412 -18.60 -11.62 -9.81
CA ALA A 412 -17.97 -12.55 -10.75
C ALA A 412 -16.74 -13.24 -10.13
N VAL A 413 -15.90 -12.49 -9.40
CA VAL A 413 -14.76 -13.06 -8.68
C VAL A 413 -15.23 -13.99 -7.57
N ALA A 414 -16.25 -13.61 -6.80
CA ALA A 414 -16.81 -14.47 -5.77
C ALA A 414 -17.33 -15.78 -6.37
N VAL A 415 -18.10 -15.74 -7.46
CA VAL A 415 -18.67 -16.95 -8.09
C VAL A 415 -17.59 -17.81 -8.77
N ALA A 416 -16.53 -17.20 -9.30
CA ALA A 416 -15.45 -17.93 -9.97
C ALA A 416 -14.56 -18.74 -9.02
N VAL A 417 -14.61 -18.49 -7.72
CA VAL A 417 -13.85 -19.23 -6.70
C VAL A 417 -14.67 -20.43 -6.25
N ASP A 418 -14.15 -21.61 -6.55
CA ASP A 418 -14.80 -22.88 -6.21
C ASP A 418 -14.98 -22.99 -4.69
N PRO A 419 -16.05 -23.63 -4.17
CA PRO A 419 -16.29 -23.72 -2.73
C PRO A 419 -15.19 -24.38 -1.92
N GLN A 420 -14.34 -25.19 -2.55
CA GLN A 420 -13.18 -25.80 -1.91
C GLN A 420 -12.00 -24.83 -1.75
N ASP A 421 -11.91 -23.81 -2.62
CA ASP A 421 -10.85 -22.78 -2.60
C ASP A 421 -11.21 -21.58 -1.71
N GLY A 422 -12.50 -21.31 -1.49
CA GLY A 422 -13.01 -20.21 -0.67
C GLY A 422 -12.97 -20.44 0.85
N ALA A 423 -12.54 -21.63 1.29
CA ALA A 423 -12.35 -21.97 2.69
C ALA A 423 -11.12 -21.32 3.36
N LEU A 424 -10.34 -20.54 2.58
CA LEU A 424 -9.16 -19.76 3.00
C LEU A 424 -9.56 -18.33 3.40
#